data_AF-A0A315VTS0-F1
#
_entry.id   AF-A0A315VTS0-F1
#
_cell.length_a   1.000
_cell.length_b   1.000
_cell.length_c   1.000
_cell.angle_alpha   90.00
_cell.angle_beta   90.00
_cell.angle_gamma   90.00
#
_symmetry.space_group_name_H-M   'P 1'
#
loop_
_entity.id
_entity.type
_entity.pdbx_description
1 polymer ?
#
loop_
_entity_poly.entity_id
_entity_poly.type
_entity_poly.pdbx_seq_one_letter_code
_entity_poly.pdbx_strand_id
1 'polypeptide(L)'
;GIKAVLAESYERIHRSNLVGMGVIPLEYLPGDTAASLGLSGRERYSIIIPRQLTPRMIVDVELDTGMTFKVRMRFDTDVELTYFHHGGILNYMIRK
;
A
#
# COMPACT_ATOMS: atom_id res chain seq x y z
N GLY A 1 6.83 2.71 -13.55
CA GLY A 1 7.02 1.54 -12.66
C GLY A 1 6.20 1.76 -11.41
N ILE A 2 5.07 1.05 -11.30
CA ILE A 2 4.06 1.19 -10.23
C ILE A 2 4.72 1.00 -8.85
N LYS A 3 4.35 1.83 -7.87
CA LYS A 3 4.91 1.80 -6.49
C LYS A 3 3.91 1.35 -5.44
N ALA A 4 2.63 1.63 -5.66
CA ALA A 4 1.53 1.19 -4.82
C ALA A 4 0.31 0.89 -5.71
N VAL A 5 -0.57 0.04 -5.21
CA VAL A 5 -1.91 -0.19 -5.78
C VAL A 5 -2.90 0.17 -4.69
N LEU A 6 -3.99 0.84 -5.04
CA LEU A 6 -5.09 1.15 -4.13
C LEU A 6 -6.36 0.47 -4.66
N ALA A 7 -6.97 -0.38 -3.84
CA ALA A 7 -8.16 -1.15 -4.22
C ALA A 7 -9.14 -1.30 -3.05
N GLU A 8 -10.38 -1.67 -3.32
CA GLU A 8 -11.36 -1.98 -2.28
C GLU A 8 -11.12 -3.35 -1.64
N SER A 9 -10.57 -4.29 -2.41
CA SER A 9 -10.16 -5.61 -1.94
C SER A 9 -9.11 -6.22 -2.87
N TYR A 10 -8.44 -7.26 -2.39
CA TYR A 10 -7.49 -8.04 -3.17
C TYR A 10 -7.81 -9.52 -3.11
N GLU A 11 -7.57 -10.22 -4.22
CA GLU A 11 -7.37 -11.66 -4.18
C GLU A 11 -6.08 -11.96 -3.40
N ARG A 12 -6.13 -13.02 -2.58
CA ARG A 12 -5.09 -13.36 -1.60
C ARG A 12 -3.71 -13.55 -2.23
N ILE A 13 -3.63 -14.30 -3.34
CA ILE A 13 -2.37 -14.60 -4.03
C ILE A 13 -1.86 -13.36 -4.76
N HIS A 14 -2.74 -12.60 -5.40
CA HIS A 14 -2.38 -11.37 -6.09
C HIS A 14 -1.74 -10.34 -5.14
N ARG A 15 -2.33 -10.17 -3.96
CA ARG A 15 -1.75 -9.30 -2.91
C ARG A 15 -0.35 -9.74 -2.52
N SER A 16 -0.13 -11.03 -2.26
CA SER A 16 1.19 -11.55 -1.90
C SER A 16 2.23 -11.33 -3.01
N ASN A 17 1.83 -11.44 -4.28
CA ASN A 17 2.71 -11.18 -5.42
C ASN A 17 3.14 -9.70 -5.48
N LEU A 18 2.22 -8.76 -5.23
CA LEU A 18 2.55 -7.33 -5.17
C LEU A 18 3.61 -7.04 -4.10
N VAL A 19 3.42 -7.56 -2.89
CA VAL A 19 4.40 -7.44 -1.80
C VAL A 19 5.75 -8.03 -2.19
N GLY A 20 5.77 -9.22 -2.81
CA GLY A 20 6.99 -9.87 -3.28
C GLY A 20 7.77 -9.04 -4.30
N MET A 21 7.06 -8.24 -5.12
CA MET A 21 7.65 -7.31 -6.08
C MET A 21 8.04 -5.95 -5.47
N GLY A 22 7.81 -5.73 -4.18
CA GLY A 22 8.06 -4.44 -3.51
C GLY A 22 7.01 -3.38 -3.82
N VAL A 23 5.84 -3.76 -4.33
CA VAL A 23 4.70 -2.86 -4.54
C VAL A 23 3.85 -2.86 -3.27
N ILE A 24 3.42 -1.67 -2.83
CA ILE A 24 2.61 -1.50 -1.62
C ILE A 24 1.14 -1.78 -1.95
N PRO A 25 0.51 -2.84 -1.42
CA PRO A 25 -0.93 -3.03 -1.55
C PRO A 25 -1.64 -2.14 -0.53
N LEU A 26 -2.38 -1.14 -1.00
CA LEU A 26 -3.24 -0.28 -0.20
C LEU A 26 -4.69 -0.70 -0.39
N GLU A 27 -5.44 -0.69 0.70
CA GLU A 27 -6.86 -0.98 0.72
C GLU A 27 -7.64 0.18 1.32
N TYR A 28 -8.76 0.55 0.71
CA TYR A 28 -9.68 1.51 1.30
C TYR A 28 -10.18 1.03 2.68
N LEU A 29 -10.56 1.95 3.56
CA LEU A 29 -11.23 1.57 4.80
C LEU A 29 -12.65 1.06 4.50
N PRO A 30 -13.27 0.29 5.40
CA PRO A 30 -14.62 -0.24 5.16
C PRO A 30 -15.62 0.89 4.86
N GLY A 31 -16.27 0.80 3.70
CA GLY A 31 -17.23 1.81 3.22
C GLY A 31 -16.63 2.89 2.33
N ASP A 32 -15.30 3.03 2.28
CA ASP A 32 -14.62 3.94 1.37
C ASP A 32 -14.39 3.28 0.00
N THR A 33 -14.56 4.07 -1.04
CA THR A 33 -14.34 3.71 -2.44
C THR A 33 -13.76 4.92 -3.16
N ALA A 34 -13.27 4.73 -4.39
CA ALA A 34 -12.87 5.87 -5.23
C ALA A 34 -14.03 6.86 -5.43
N ALA A 35 -15.26 6.34 -5.63
CA ALA A 35 -16.43 7.17 -5.88
C ALA A 35 -16.88 7.95 -4.63
N SER A 36 -16.92 7.31 -3.46
CA SER A 36 -17.32 7.99 -2.21
C SER A 36 -16.32 9.07 -1.79
N LEU A 37 -15.05 8.88 -2.12
CA LEU A 37 -13.98 9.85 -1.90
C LEU A 37 -13.83 10.87 -3.05
N GLY A 38 -14.64 10.77 -4.11
CA GLY A 38 -14.58 11.69 -5.24
C GLY A 38 -13.28 11.64 -6.05
N LEU A 39 -12.56 10.52 -6.01
CA LEU A 39 -11.27 10.34 -6.66
C LEU A 39 -11.47 10.16 -8.16
N SER A 40 -10.93 11.08 -8.96
CA SER A 40 -10.97 11.01 -10.43
C SER A 40 -9.79 10.23 -11.03
N GLY A 41 -8.72 10.01 -10.25
CA GLY A 41 -7.47 9.41 -10.68
C GLY A 41 -6.53 10.39 -11.41
N ARG A 42 -6.90 11.66 -11.51
CA ARG A 42 -6.07 12.74 -12.10
C ARG A 42 -5.23 13.46 -11.06
N GLU A 43 -5.50 13.23 -9.79
CA GLU A 43 -4.81 13.83 -8.65
C GLU A 43 -3.41 13.23 -8.50
N ARG A 44 -2.54 13.95 -7.79
CA ARG A 44 -1.25 13.40 -7.34
C ARG A 44 -1.40 12.86 -5.94
N TYR A 45 -1.04 11.58 -5.77
CA TYR A 45 -1.16 10.85 -4.51
C TYR A 45 0.19 10.83 -3.79
N SER A 46 0.21 11.34 -2.56
CA SER A 46 1.35 11.28 -1.64
C SER A 46 1.01 10.34 -0.49
N ILE A 47 1.70 9.21 -0.40
CA ILE A 47 1.46 8.20 0.63
C ILE A 47 2.51 8.39 1.74
N ILE A 48 2.06 8.73 2.95
CA ILE A 48 2.98 8.97 4.07
C ILE A 48 3.33 7.65 4.75
N ILE A 49 4.56 7.19 4.53
CA ILE A 49 5.07 5.92 5.10
C ILE A 49 5.85 6.23 6.39
N PRO A 50 5.38 5.79 7.57
CA PRO A 50 6.11 5.97 8.81
C PRO A 50 7.36 5.10 8.87
N ARG A 51 8.33 5.49 9.72
CA ARG A 51 9.59 4.74 9.89
C ARG A 51 9.39 3.33 10.46
N GLN A 52 8.44 3.19 11.38
CA GLN A 52 8.08 1.92 11.98
C GLN A 52 6.76 1.48 11.37
N LEU A 53 6.78 0.34 10.67
CA LEU A 53 5.59 -0.27 10.09
C LEU A 53 5.16 -1.45 10.95
N THR A 54 3.85 -1.61 11.09
CA THR A 54 3.23 -2.79 11.70
C THR A 54 2.29 -3.43 10.69
N PRO A 55 2.00 -4.74 10.80
CA PRO A 55 1.04 -5.39 9.93
C PRO A 55 -0.31 -4.65 9.95
N ARG A 56 -0.92 -4.48 8.78
CA ARG A 56 -2.23 -3.84 8.57
C ARG A 56 -2.33 -2.39 9.09
N MET A 57 -1.20 -1.69 9.18
CA MET A 57 -1.17 -0.29 9.60
C MET A 57 -2.04 0.59 8.70
N ILE A 58 -2.71 1.56 9.31
CA ILE A 58 -3.45 2.60 8.60
C ILE A 58 -2.52 3.79 8.38
N VAL A 59 -2.47 4.30 7.15
CA VAL A 59 -1.67 5.44 6.76
C VAL A 59 -2.51 6.50 6.06
N ASP A 60 -2.00 7.72 6.06
CA ASP A 60 -2.62 8.85 5.37
C ASP A 60 -2.12 8.93 3.92
N VAL A 61 -3.07 9.23 3.03
CA VAL A 61 -2.84 9.56 1.62
C VAL A 61 -3.31 10.98 1.41
N GLU A 62 -2.37 11.84 1.01
CA GLU A 62 -2.60 13.24 0.71
C GLU A 62 -2.69 13.45 -0.80
N LEU A 63 -3.66 14.24 -1.23
CA LEU A 63 -3.83 14.67 -2.61
C LEU A 63 -3.31 16.09 -2.79
N ASP A 64 -2.87 16.42 -4.00
CA ASP A 64 -2.52 17.80 -4.38
C ASP A 64 -3.70 18.78 -4.35
N THR A 65 -4.92 18.28 -4.29
CA THR A 65 -6.16 19.06 -4.06
C THR A 65 -6.33 19.52 -2.61
N GLY A 66 -5.48 19.04 -1.68
CA GLY A 66 -5.57 19.29 -0.24
C GLY A 66 -6.44 18.29 0.52
N MET A 67 -7.11 17.37 -0.18
CA MET A 67 -7.85 16.28 0.45
C MET A 67 -6.87 15.25 1.04
N THR A 68 -7.19 14.76 2.25
CA THR A 68 -6.47 13.66 2.90
C THR A 68 -7.46 12.58 3.29
N PHE A 69 -7.09 11.31 3.06
CA PHE A 69 -7.90 10.17 3.47
C PHE A 69 -7.01 9.03 3.98
N LYS A 70 -7.62 8.11 4.72
CA LYS A 70 -6.93 6.98 5.36
C LYS A 70 -7.10 5.72 4.53
N VAL A 71 -6.03 4.93 4.46
CA VAL A 71 -6.02 3.61 3.81
C VAL A 71 -5.27 2.61 4.66
N ARG A 72 -5.57 1.32 4.50
CA ARG A 72 -4.85 0.23 5.15
C ARG A 72 -3.73 -0.28 4.25
N MET A 73 -2.50 -0.33 4.77
CA MET A 73 -1.40 -1.04 4.14
C MET A 73 -1.57 -2.55 4.34
N ARG A 74 -1.80 -3.29 3.28
CA ARG A 74 -2.08 -4.74 3.29
C ARG A 74 -0.81 -5.60 3.35
N PHE A 75 0.13 -5.22 4.22
CA PHE A 75 1.14 -6.13 4.74
C PHE A 75 0.51 -6.91 5.89
N ASP A 76 0.26 -8.19 5.69
CA ASP A 76 -0.50 -9.02 6.61
C ASP A 76 0.41 -9.71 7.66
N THR A 77 1.73 -9.72 7.45
CA THR A 77 2.72 -10.34 8.36
C THR A 77 4.02 -9.54 8.47
N ASP A 78 4.82 -9.78 9.51
CA ASP A 78 6.15 -9.17 9.68
C ASP A 78 7.16 -9.62 8.60
N VAL A 79 6.98 -10.83 8.07
CA VAL A 79 7.80 -11.36 6.97
C VAL A 79 7.59 -10.51 5.71
N GLU A 80 6.36 -10.12 5.43
CA GLU A 80 6.03 -9.25 4.31
C GLU A 80 6.59 -7.84 4.47
N LEU A 81 6.58 -7.30 5.69
CA LEU A 81 7.25 -6.04 6.00
C LEU A 81 8.76 -6.13 5.75
N THR A 82 9.36 -7.26 6.11
CA THR A 82 10.79 -7.52 5.86
C THR A 82 11.09 -7.50 4.36
N TYR A 83 10.27 -8.16 3.54
CA TYR A 83 10.41 -8.11 2.08
C TYR A 83 10.27 -6.68 1.54
N PHE A 84 9.30 -5.92 2.04
CA PHE A 84 9.11 -4.53 1.63
C PHE A 84 10.32 -3.65 1.97
N HIS A 85 10.89 -3.77 3.18
CA HIS A 85 12.09 -3.02 3.58
C HIS A 85 13.31 -3.35 2.71
N HIS A 86 13.39 -4.57 2.18
CA HIS A 86 14.44 -4.98 1.24
C HIS A 86 14.11 -4.63 -0.22
N GLY A 87 12.95 -4.04 -0.50
CA GLY A 87 12.51 -3.69 -1.85
C GLY A 87 12.08 -4.90 -2.69
N GLY A 88 11.58 -5.96 -2.04
CA GLY A 88 11.07 -7.17 -2.66
C GLY A 88 11.79 -8.45 -2.19
N ILE A 89 11.15 -9.59 -2.46
CA ILE A 89 11.63 -10.91 -1.99
C ILE A 89 12.98 -11.30 -2.61
N LEU A 90 13.19 -10.99 -3.90
CA LEU A 90 14.46 -11.30 -4.58
C LEU A 90 15.62 -10.50 -3.99
N ASN A 91 15.40 -9.22 -3.69
CA ASN A 91 16.40 -8.37 -3.05
C ASN A 91 16.70 -8.82 -1.61
N TYR A 92 15.70 -9.33 -0.90
CA TYR A 92 15.90 -9.96 0.40
C TYR A 92 16.78 -11.23 0.29
N MET A 93 16.52 -12.09 -0.69
CA MET A 93 17.30 -13.31 -0.91
C MET A 93 18.75 -13.05 -1.34
N ILE A 94 19.02 -12.01 -2.15
CA ILE A 94 20.38 -11.67 -2.60
C ILE A 94 21.24 -11.08 -1.47
N ARG A 95 20.60 -10.37 -0.53
CA ARG A 95 21.28 -9.71 0.60
C ARG A 95 21.44 -10.59 1.83
N LYS A 96 20.93 -11.83 1.77
CA LYS A 96 21.03 -12.83 2.83
C LYS A 96 22.15 -13.81 2.49
#